data_AF-X1HB03-F1
#
_entry.id   AF-X1HB03-F1
#
_cell.length_a   1.000
_cell.length_b   1.000
_cell.length_c   1.000
_cell.angle_alpha   90.00
_cell.angle_beta   90.00
_cell.angle_gamma   90.00
#
_symmetry.space_group_name_H-M   'P 1'
#
loop_
_entity.id
_entity.type
_entity.pdbx_description
1 polymer ?
#
loop_
_entity_poly.entity_id
_entity_poly.type
_entity_poly.pdbx_seq_one_letter_code
_entity_poly.pdbx_strand_id
1 'polypeptide(L)'
;MPMSYQLQKLNRFIAANPALADVPFGIVRGTPISPRQALAMLQRGEAVSEVVAAMSAAGIDPIEQDWVLVEDYYRRLLQLPGPHPKIYTFRQEMTLEEALMHVRNKDAKGQELLRSYQGLTREMARRMK
;
A
#
# COMPACT_ATOMS: atom_id res chain seq x y z
N MET A 1 12.66 -6.49 -0.97
CA MET A 1 12.43 -5.03 -0.96
C MET A 1 13.61 -4.33 -0.33
N PRO A 2 14.04 -3.14 -0.79
CA PRO A 2 15.18 -2.44 -0.21
C PRO A 2 14.86 -1.93 1.22
N MET A 3 15.79 -2.14 2.15
CA MET A 3 15.61 -1.85 3.59
C MET A 3 15.29 -0.36 3.86
N SER A 4 15.88 0.56 3.09
CA SER A 4 15.65 2.00 3.15
C SER A 4 14.17 2.40 2.98
N TYR A 5 13.40 1.59 2.26
CA TYR A 5 12.00 1.85 1.97
C TYR A 5 11.08 1.60 3.17
N GLN A 6 11.30 0.52 3.92
CA GLN A 6 10.50 0.19 5.11
C GLN A 6 10.77 1.20 6.25
N LEU A 7 12.01 1.70 6.33
CA LEU A 7 12.38 2.76 7.26
C LEU A 7 11.65 4.08 7.00
N GLN A 8 11.67 4.59 5.77
CA GLN A 8 10.98 5.84 5.44
C GLN A 8 9.47 5.76 5.71
N LYS A 9 8.87 4.61 5.43
CA LYS A 9 7.44 4.35 5.60
C LYS A 9 7.01 4.39 7.06
N LEU A 10 7.71 3.64 7.90
CA LEU A 10 7.38 3.59 9.32
C LEU A 10 7.65 4.93 10.00
N ASN A 11 8.70 5.63 9.57
CA ASN A 11 8.97 7.00 10.00
C ASN A 11 7.84 7.98 9.58
N ARG A 12 7.33 7.90 8.35
CA ARG A 12 6.21 8.73 7.87
C ARG A 12 4.91 8.41 8.61
N PHE A 13 4.63 7.14 8.89
CA PHE A 13 3.46 6.72 9.67
C PHE A 13 3.49 7.31 11.09
N ILE A 14 4.63 7.22 11.77
CA ILE A 14 4.84 7.78 13.11
C ILE A 14 4.68 9.30 13.10
N ALA A 15 5.24 9.98 12.12
CA ALA A 15 5.13 11.44 11.99
C ALA A 15 3.68 11.90 11.75
N ALA A 16 2.91 11.15 10.95
CA ALA A 16 1.51 11.45 10.66
C ALA A 16 0.55 11.05 11.79
N ASN A 17 0.92 10.06 12.61
CA ASN A 17 0.06 9.49 13.66
C ASN A 17 0.83 9.37 14.99
N PRO A 18 1.24 10.50 15.61
CA PRO A 18 2.06 10.46 16.83
C PRO A 18 1.38 9.70 17.98
N ALA A 19 0.05 9.76 18.08
CA ALA A 19 -0.73 9.03 19.09
C ALA A 19 -0.70 7.49 18.91
N LEU A 20 -0.37 7.00 17.72
CA LEU A 20 -0.28 5.56 17.41
C LEU A 20 1.16 5.04 17.44
N ALA A 21 2.16 5.92 17.61
CA ALA A 21 3.58 5.57 17.49
C ALA A 21 4.06 4.52 18.49
N ASP A 22 3.40 4.46 19.65
CA ASP A 22 3.77 3.59 20.77
C ASP A 22 2.71 2.51 21.04
N VAL A 23 1.67 2.42 20.21
CA VAL A 23 0.61 1.40 20.30
C VAL A 23 1.10 0.08 19.69
N PRO A 24 1.04 -1.06 20.40
CA PRO A 24 1.41 -2.35 19.83
C PRO A 24 0.55 -2.70 18.61
N PHE A 25 1.18 -3.10 17.51
CA PHE A 25 0.49 -3.41 16.24
C PHE A 25 0.78 -4.83 15.74
N GLY A 26 1.74 -5.53 16.33
CA GLY A 26 2.09 -6.90 15.95
C GLY A 26 3.00 -7.57 16.97
N ILE A 27 3.28 -8.85 16.76
CA ILE A 27 4.16 -9.65 17.62
C ILE A 27 5.38 -10.07 16.80
N VAL A 28 6.58 -9.80 17.32
CA VAL A 28 7.84 -10.24 16.73
C VAL A 28 8.60 -11.01 17.81
N ARG A 29 8.99 -12.25 17.49
CA ARG A 29 9.70 -13.15 18.43
C ARG A 29 9.00 -13.27 19.79
N GLY A 30 7.67 -13.36 19.79
CA GLY A 30 6.87 -13.47 21.02
C GLY A 30 6.70 -12.17 21.81
N THR A 31 7.26 -11.05 21.34
CA THR A 31 7.14 -9.74 22.00
C THR A 31 6.22 -8.83 21.19
N PRO A 32 5.18 -8.21 21.80
CA PRO A 32 4.41 -7.15 21.15
C PRO A 32 5.31 -5.96 20.80
N ILE A 33 5.19 -5.46 19.58
CA ILE A 33 5.99 -4.34 19.08
C ILE A 33 5.11 -3.16 18.65
N SER A 34 5.55 -1.95 18.95
CA SER A 34 4.98 -0.69 18.47
C SER A 34 5.68 -0.18 17.19
N PRO A 35 5.09 0.76 16.43
CA PRO A 35 5.74 1.34 15.25
C PRO A 35 7.13 1.91 15.53
N ARG A 36 7.33 2.57 16.67
CA ARG A 36 8.65 3.10 17.07
C ARG A 36 9.67 1.99 17.31
N GLN A 37 9.26 0.90 17.94
CA GLN A 37 10.12 -0.26 18.18
C GLN A 37 10.45 -0.97 16.87
N ALA A 38 9.47 -1.18 16.00
CA ALA A 38 9.67 -1.71 14.66
C ALA A 38 10.66 -0.89 13.84
N LEU A 39 10.63 0.45 13.94
CA LEU A 39 11.56 1.33 13.25
C LEU A 39 12.99 1.11 13.74
N ALA A 40 13.18 1.04 15.06
CA ALA A 40 14.48 0.76 15.65
C ALA A 40 15.01 -0.63 15.23
N MET A 41 14.15 -1.65 15.18
CA MET A 41 14.52 -2.99 14.72
C MET A 41 14.95 -3.00 13.25
N LEU A 42 14.18 -2.33 12.37
CA LEU A 42 14.55 -2.20 10.96
C LEU A 42 15.86 -1.44 10.77
N GLN A 43 16.12 -0.38 11.55
CA GLN A 43 17.37 0.39 11.48
C GLN A 43 18.59 -0.46 11.84
N ARG A 44 18.42 -1.41 12.76
CA ARG A 44 19.45 -2.37 13.18
C ARG A 44 19.52 -3.62 12.29
N GLY A 45 18.61 -3.77 11.32
CA GLY A 45 18.52 -4.98 10.50
C GLY A 45 18.04 -6.23 11.27
N GLU A 46 17.33 -6.04 12.39
CA GLU A 46 16.86 -7.11 13.26
C GLU A 46 15.44 -7.55 12.89
N ALA A 47 15.21 -8.86 12.80
CA ALA A 47 13.89 -9.46 12.57
C ALA A 47 13.12 -8.82 11.40
N VAL A 48 13.84 -8.42 10.35
CA VAL A 48 13.31 -7.60 9.25
C VAL A 48 12.10 -8.26 8.60
N SER A 49 12.17 -9.57 8.37
CA SER A 49 11.07 -10.37 7.82
C SER A 49 9.81 -10.32 8.69
N GLU A 50 9.96 -10.53 10.00
CA GLU A 50 8.85 -10.56 10.94
C GLU A 50 8.24 -9.16 11.13
N VAL A 51 9.08 -8.12 11.20
CA VAL A 51 8.62 -6.73 11.29
C VAL A 51 7.83 -6.33 10.04
N VAL A 52 8.33 -6.69 8.85
CA VAL A 52 7.61 -6.43 7.59
C VAL A 52 6.29 -7.20 7.53
N ALA A 53 6.27 -8.46 7.98
CA ALA A 53 5.03 -9.25 8.05
C ALA A 53 4.01 -8.63 9.02
N ALA A 54 4.46 -8.19 10.20
CA ALA A 54 3.61 -7.49 11.17
C ALA A 54 3.07 -6.18 10.61
N MET A 55 3.90 -5.42 9.89
CA MET A 55 3.49 -4.18 9.22
C MET A 55 2.42 -4.46 8.15
N SER A 56 2.61 -5.48 7.33
CA SER A 56 1.64 -5.92 6.33
C SER A 56 0.30 -6.35 6.96
N ALA A 57 0.35 -7.17 8.02
CA ALA A 57 -0.83 -7.63 8.74
C ALA A 57 -1.62 -6.49 9.40
N ALA A 58 -0.93 -5.46 9.90
CA ALA A 58 -1.54 -4.27 10.48
C ALA A 58 -2.04 -3.27 9.42
N GLY A 59 -1.93 -3.57 8.12
CA GLY A 59 -2.28 -2.64 7.05
C GLY A 59 -1.35 -1.44 6.97
N ILE A 60 -0.22 -1.47 7.67
CA ILE A 60 0.90 -0.54 7.55
C ILE A 60 1.75 -1.06 6.38
N ASP A 61 1.14 -1.27 5.20
CA ASP A 61 1.81 -1.67 3.95
C ASP A 61 1.89 -0.52 2.94
N PRO A 62 2.85 -0.52 1.99
CA PRO A 62 3.19 0.67 1.23
C PRO A 62 2.13 1.04 0.19
N ILE A 63 1.52 2.21 0.39
CA ILE A 63 0.77 2.89 -0.67
C ILE A 63 1.67 3.19 -1.89
N GLU A 64 3.00 3.35 -1.73
CA GLU A 64 3.90 3.74 -2.83
C GLU A 64 4.24 2.64 -3.85
N GLN A 65 4.42 1.39 -3.43
CA GLN A 65 4.60 0.31 -4.39
C GLN A 65 3.26 -0.01 -5.06
N ASP A 66 2.17 0.13 -4.31
CA ASP A 66 0.82 0.04 -4.85
C ASP A 66 0.54 1.15 -5.85
N TRP A 67 1.11 2.36 -5.70
CA TRP A 67 1.04 3.43 -6.71
C TRP A 67 1.71 3.02 -8.02
N VAL A 68 2.89 2.41 -7.97
CA VAL A 68 3.59 1.91 -9.17
C VAL A 68 2.82 0.77 -9.81
N LEU A 69 2.29 -0.15 -9.00
CA LEU A 69 1.55 -1.32 -9.46
C LEU A 69 0.18 -0.94 -10.03
N VAL A 70 -0.54 0.01 -9.43
CA VAL A 70 -1.81 0.51 -9.95
C VAL A 70 -1.60 1.36 -11.21
N GLU A 71 -0.50 2.11 -11.30
CA GLU A 71 -0.14 2.79 -12.56
C GLU A 71 0.14 1.79 -13.67
N ASP A 72 0.95 0.75 -13.41
CA ASP A 72 1.24 -0.30 -14.38
C ASP A 72 -0.03 -1.08 -14.79
N TYR A 73 -0.92 -1.35 -13.84
CA TYR A 73 -2.22 -1.97 -14.09
C TYR A 73 -3.05 -1.18 -15.12
N TYR A 74 -3.27 0.12 -14.90
CA TYR A 74 -4.02 0.95 -15.84
C TYR A 74 -3.30 1.12 -17.18
N ARG A 75 -1.96 1.23 -17.16
CA ARG A 75 -1.15 1.28 -18.39
C ARG A 75 -1.32 0.02 -19.24
N ARG A 76 -1.35 -1.17 -18.63
CA ARG A 76 -1.56 -2.42 -19.35
C ARG A 76 -2.98 -2.57 -19.87
N LEU A 77 -3.99 -2.13 -19.12
CA LEU A 77 -5.37 -2.16 -19.59
C LEU A 77 -5.55 -1.32 -20.87
N LEU A 78 -4.90 -0.16 -20.95
CA LEU A 78 -4.89 0.69 -22.15
C LEU A 78 -4.22 0.02 -23.36
N GLN A 79 -3.34 -0.96 -23.14
CA GLN A 79 -2.66 -1.70 -24.19
C GLN A 79 -3.44 -2.92 -24.68
N LEU A 80 -4.50 -3.33 -23.98
CA LEU A 80 -5.32 -4.46 -24.42
C LEU A 80 -6.15 -4.07 -25.66
N PRO A 81 -6.27 -4.97 -26.64
CA PRO A 81 -7.08 -4.74 -27.82
C PRO A 81 -8.58 -4.78 -27.49
N GLY A 82 -9.36 -3.99 -28.21
CA GLY A 82 -10.82 -3.91 -28.04
C GLY A 82 -11.29 -2.64 -27.31
N PRO A 83 -12.61 -2.47 -27.13
CA PRO A 83 -13.15 -1.29 -26.45
C PRO A 83 -12.71 -1.30 -24.98
N HIS A 84 -12.12 -0.19 -24.53
CA HIS A 84 -11.70 -0.05 -23.14
C HIS A 84 -12.91 0.13 -22.22
N PRO A 85 -12.96 -0.58 -21.08
CA PRO A 85 -14.03 -0.45 -20.13
C PRO A 85 -14.01 0.93 -19.47
N LYS A 86 -15.19 1.48 -19.26
CA LYS A 86 -15.39 2.67 -18.42
C LYS A 86 -15.30 2.26 -16.95
N ILE A 87 -14.58 3.05 -16.16
CA ILE A 87 -14.50 2.87 -14.71
C ILE A 87 -15.63 3.64 -14.07
N TYR A 88 -16.44 2.94 -13.29
CA TYR A 88 -17.48 3.55 -12.47
C TYR A 88 -16.95 3.70 -11.05
N THR A 89 -16.72 4.94 -10.61
CA THR A 89 -16.63 5.24 -9.17
C THR A 89 -18.01 5.63 -8.66
N PHE A 90 -18.20 5.66 -7.34
CA PHE A 90 -19.51 5.89 -6.69
C PHE A 90 -20.24 7.18 -7.12
N ARG A 91 -19.63 8.07 -7.92
CA ARG A 91 -20.21 9.35 -8.33
C ARG A 91 -19.91 9.77 -9.77
N GLN A 92 -19.03 9.07 -10.49
CA GLN A 92 -18.61 9.52 -11.81
C GLN A 92 -18.12 8.35 -12.67
N GLU A 93 -18.45 8.43 -13.95
CA GLU A 93 -17.85 7.60 -14.98
C GLU A 93 -16.53 8.24 -15.42
N MET A 94 -15.47 7.45 -15.54
CA MET A 94 -14.18 7.91 -16.06
C MET A 94 -13.55 6.89 -17.01
N THR A 95 -12.77 7.37 -17.97
CA THR A 95 -12.00 6.51 -18.87
C THR A 95 -10.74 5.97 -18.18
N LEU A 96 -10.10 4.97 -18.79
CA LEU A 96 -8.83 4.44 -18.28
C LEU A 96 -7.70 5.49 -18.31
N GLU A 97 -7.72 6.40 -19.29
CA GLU A 97 -6.77 7.51 -19.40
C GLU A 97 -6.95 8.50 -18.25
N GLU A 98 -8.18 8.86 -17.91
CA GLU A 98 -8.48 9.73 -16.78
C GLU A 98 -8.07 9.09 -15.45
N ALA A 99 -8.34 7.79 -15.29
CA ALA A 99 -7.91 7.03 -14.12
C ALA A 99 -6.39 7.00 -13.98
N LEU A 100 -5.67 6.77 -15.08
CA LEU A 100 -4.20 6.79 -15.10
C LEU A 100 -3.64 8.19 -14.77
N MET A 101 -4.29 9.25 -15.25
CA MET A 101 -3.94 10.63 -14.90
C MET A 101 -4.07 10.88 -13.39
N HIS A 102 -5.20 10.51 -12.79
CA HIS A 102 -5.43 10.66 -11.35
C HIS A 102 -4.44 9.87 -10.50
N VAL A 103 -4.09 8.65 -10.93
CA VAL A 103 -3.07 7.81 -10.29
C VAL A 103 -1.69 8.48 -10.33
N ARG A 104 -1.28 9.02 -11.48
CA ARG A 104 0.01 9.73 -11.61
C ARG A 104 0.08 11.01 -10.78
N ASN A 105 -1.02 11.76 -10.75
CA ASN A 105 -1.15 12.99 -9.97
C ASN A 105 -1.24 12.72 -8.47
N LYS A 106 -1.49 11.47 -8.04
CA LYS A 106 -1.65 11.04 -6.65
C LYS A 106 -2.69 11.88 -5.89
N ASP A 107 -3.72 12.33 -6.60
CA ASP A 107 -4.78 13.17 -6.07
C ASP A 107 -5.84 12.35 -5.31
N ALA A 108 -6.88 13.00 -4.82
CA ALA A 108 -7.94 12.34 -4.05
C ALA A 108 -8.61 11.19 -4.82
N LYS A 109 -8.83 11.36 -6.14
CA LYS A 109 -9.38 10.31 -7.00
C LYS A 109 -8.37 9.19 -7.22
N GLY A 110 -7.09 9.53 -7.40
CA GLY A 110 -5.99 8.55 -7.44
C GLY A 110 -5.99 7.67 -6.19
N GLN A 111 -6.23 8.25 -5.01
CA GLN A 111 -6.25 7.51 -3.74
C GLN A 111 -7.45 6.58 -3.63
N GLU A 112 -8.59 6.92 -4.23
CA GLU A 112 -9.75 6.02 -4.34
C GLU A 112 -9.45 4.84 -5.27
N LEU A 113 -8.83 5.11 -6.43
CA LEU A 113 -8.42 4.08 -7.39
C LEU A 113 -7.40 3.12 -6.78
N LEU A 114 -6.43 3.64 -6.04
CA LEU A 114 -5.45 2.85 -5.30
C LEU A 114 -6.14 1.92 -4.29
N ARG A 115 -7.08 2.44 -3.49
CA ARG A 115 -7.83 1.63 -2.51
C ARG A 115 -8.64 0.52 -3.18
N SER A 116 -9.26 0.82 -4.32
CA SER A 116 -9.96 -0.18 -5.13
C SER A 116 -9.01 -1.27 -5.64
N TYR A 117 -7.84 -0.88 -6.16
CA TYR A 117 -6.79 -1.81 -6.59
C TYR A 117 -6.31 -2.71 -5.43
N GLN A 118 -6.05 -2.14 -4.25
CA GLN A 118 -5.69 -2.90 -3.05
C GLN A 118 -6.80 -3.86 -2.59
N GLY A 119 -8.07 -3.52 -2.83
CA GLY A 119 -9.20 -4.42 -2.58
C GLY A 119 -9.18 -5.61 -3.52
N LEU A 120 -8.95 -5.36 -4.82
CA LEU A 120 -8.83 -6.38 -5.85
C LEU A 120 -7.68 -7.37 -5.56
N THR A 121 -6.49 -6.87 -5.24
CA THR A 121 -5.31 -7.73 -4.96
C THR A 121 -5.51 -8.59 -3.71
N ARG A 122 -6.17 -8.06 -2.67
CA ARG A 122 -6.55 -8.83 -1.48
C ARG A 122 -7.55 -9.95 -1.80
N GLU A 123 -8.54 -9.69 -2.64
CA GLU A 123 -9.51 -10.70 -3.06
C GLU A 123 -8.86 -11.78 -3.93
N MET A 124 -7.94 -11.41 -4.83
CA MET A 124 -7.13 -12.38 -5.58
C MET A 124 -6.33 -13.29 -4.64
N ALA A 125 -5.62 -12.70 -3.68
CA ALA A 125 -4.84 -13.46 -2.70
C ALA A 125 -5.70 -14.40 -1.85
N ARG A 126 -6.94 -14.00 -1.51
CA ARG A 126 -7.90 -14.86 -0.81
C ARG A 126 -8.29 -16.09 -1.63
N ARG A 127 -8.51 -15.94 -2.94
CA ARG A 127 -8.94 -17.04 -3.83
C ARG A 127 -7.83 -18.01 -4.21
N MET A 128 -6.57 -17.63 -4.00
CA MET A 128 -5.40 -18.46 -4.26
C MET A 128 -5.00 -19.35 -3.06
N LYS A 129 -5.71 -19.24 -1.93
CA LYS A 129 -5.61 -20.15 -0.78
C LYS A 129 -6.72 -21.19 -0.82
#